data_AF-A0A534IUD4-F1
#
_entry.id   AF-A0A534IUD4-F1
#
_cell.length_a   1.000
_cell.length_b   1.000
_cell.length_c   1.000
_cell.angle_alpha   90.00
_cell.angle_beta   90.00
_cell.angle_gamma   90.00
#
_symmetry.space_group_name_H-M   'P 1'
#
loop_
_entity.id
_entity.type
_entity.pdbx_description
1 polymer ?
#
loop_
_entity_poly.entity_id
_entity_poly.type
_entity_poly.pdbx_seq_one_letter_code
_entity_poly.pdbx_strand_id
1 'polypeptide(L)' 'MIDEARALKVAVDTGKVVIGAHRAKRAAKERKARLVVVSSNCPDAELRALPGVKIHVFPGTNA' A
#
# COMPACT_ATOMS: atom_id res chain seq x y z
N MET A 1 -16.74 -9.74 7.31
CA MET A 1 -16.29 -8.38 6.94
C MET A 1 -14.95 -8.16 7.62
N ILE A 2 -13.87 -7.91 6.88
CA ILE A 2 -12.55 -7.66 7.47
C ILE A 2 -12.51 -6.19 7.90
N ASP A 3 -12.03 -5.95 9.12
CA ASP A 3 -11.63 -4.62 9.57
C ASP A 3 -10.26 -4.31 8.96
N GLU A 4 -10.25 -3.60 7.83
CA GLU A 4 -9.04 -3.26 7.08
C GLU A 4 -8.06 -2.43 7.93
N ALA A 5 -8.57 -1.52 8.76
CA ALA A 5 -7.72 -0.70 9.63
C ALA A 5 -7.01 -1.56 10.68
N ARG A 6 -7.73 -2.49 11.32
CA ARG A 6 -7.12 -3.46 12.25
C ARG A 6 -6.11 -4.36 11.54
N ALA A 7 -6.44 -4.88 10.35
CA ALA A 7 -5.55 -5.75 9.60
C ALA A 7 -4.26 -5.03 9.18
N LEU A 8 -4.35 -3.77 8.73
CA LEU A 8 -3.20 -2.93 8.42
C LEU A 8 -2.36 -2.65 9.65
N LYS A 9 -2.98 -2.35 10.80
CA LYS A 9 -2.26 -2.15 12.06
C LYS A 9 -1.46 -3.38 12.45
N VAL A 10 -2.08 -4.57 12.42
CA VAL A 10 -1.37 -5.83 12.69
C VAL A 10 -0.21 -6.03 11.71
N ALA A 11 -0.42 -5.78 10.42
CA ALA A 11 0.64 -5.91 9.42
C ALA A 11 1.83 -4.96 9.67
N VAL A 12 1.56 -3.73 10.13
CA VAL A 12 2.59 -2.76 10.52
C VAL A 12 3.32 -3.22 11.79
N ASP A 13 2.59 -3.74 12.77
CA ASP A 13 3.15 -4.14 14.07
C ASP A 13 3.99 -5.42 13.97
N THR A 14 3.55 -6.42 13.19
CA THR A 14 4.18 -7.76 13.15
C THR A 14 4.99 -8.01 11.88
N GLY A 15 4.87 -7.16 10.86
CA GLY A 15 5.41 -7.37 9.54
C GLY A 15 6.45 -6.35 9.11
N LYS A 16 6.96 -6.51 7.88
CA LYS A 16 7.84 -5.54 7.24
C LYS A 16 7.03 -4.67 6.29
N VAL A 17 6.65 -3.49 6.76
CA VAL A 17 5.88 -2.51 6.00
C VAL A 17 6.75 -1.30 5.66
N VAL A 18 6.54 -0.76 4.46
CA VAL A 18 7.20 0.44 3.97
C VAL A 18 6.12 1.49 3.72
N ILE A 19 6.28 2.65 4.34
CA ILE A 19 5.31 3.75 4.27
C ILE A 19 5.85 4.85 3.36
N GLY A 20 4.94 5.49 2.61
CA GLY A 20 5.22 6.63 1.73
C GLY A 20 5.32 6.26 0.25
N ALA A 21 4.83 7.15 -0.61
CA ALA A 21 4.69 6.93 -2.05
C ALA A 21 6.01 6.54 -2.73
N HIS A 22 7.08 7.30 -2.50
CA HIS A 22 8.38 7.06 -3.12
C HIS A 22 8.96 5.68 -2.77
N ARG A 23 8.91 5.32 -1.49
CA ARG A 23 9.45 4.04 -1.00
C ARG A 23 8.60 2.86 -1.47
N ALA A 24 7.27 3.01 -1.49
CA ALA A 24 6.35 2.01 -2.03
C ALA A 24 6.61 1.75 -3.52
N LYS A 25 6.75 2.83 -4.32
CA LYS A 25 7.07 2.74 -5.75
C LYS A 25 8.36 1.99 -5.99
N ARG A 26 9.41 2.29 -5.22
CA ARG A 26 10.70 1.59 -5.30
C ARG A 26 10.57 0.10 -4.91
N ALA A 27 9.92 -0.20 -3.79
CA ALA A 27 9.73 -1.57 -3.33
C ALA A 27 8.92 -2.43 -4.31
N ALA A 28 7.93 -1.84 -4.98
CA ALA A 28 7.16 -2.50 -6.02
C ALA A 28 8.00 -2.74 -7.29
N LYS A 29 8.76 -1.74 -7.77
CA LYS A 29 9.68 -1.89 -8.92
C LYS A 29 10.75 -2.95 -8.68
N GLU A 30 11.28 -3.01 -7.46
CA GLU A 30 12.26 -4.03 -7.05
C GLU A 30 11.61 -5.41 -6.77
N ARG A 31 10.30 -5.58 -6.98
CA ARG A 31 9.52 -6.81 -6.70
C ARG A 31 9.62 -7.31 -5.25
N LYS A 32 9.93 -6.42 -4.31
CA LYS A 32 10.02 -6.72 -2.87
C LYS A 32 8.67 -6.56 -2.17
N ALA A 33 7.78 -5.74 -2.70
CA ALA A 33 6.43 -5.58 -2.18
C ALA A 33 5.53 -6.74 -2.64
N ARG A 34 4.79 -7.34 -1.72
CA ARG A 34 3.77 -8.37 -2.02
C ARG A 34 2.38 -7.74 -2.23
N LEU A 35 2.13 -6.63 -1.58
CA LEU A 35 0.90 -5.85 -1.61
C LEU A 35 1.26 -4.37 -1.51
N VAL A 36 0.61 -3.54 -2.32
CA VAL A 36 0.64 -2.08 -2.20
C VAL A 36 -0.76 -1.61 -1.84
N VAL A 37 -0.87 -0.87 -0.74
CA VAL A 37 -2.12 -0.27 -0.29
C VAL A 37 -2.05 1.22 -0.57
N VAL A 38 -3.06 1.74 -1.27
CA VAL A 38 -3.11 3.13 -1.72
C VAL A 38 -4.38 3.77 -1.19
N SER A 39 -4.27 4.95 -0.57
CA SER A 39 -5.44 5.72 -0.16
C SER A 39 -6.25 6.18 -1.38
N SER A 40 -7.55 6.37 -1.20
CA SER A 40 -8.45 6.84 -2.26
C SER A 40 -8.05 8.22 -2.82
N ASN A 41 -7.42 9.04 -1.99
CA ASN A 41 -6.94 10.38 -2.33
C ASN A 41 -5.43 10.46 -2.67
N CYS A 42 -4.75 9.32 -2.89
CA CYS A 42 -3.32 9.36 -3.23
C CYS A 42 -3.10 10.09 -4.57
N PRO A 43 -2.28 11.15 -4.61
CA PRO A 43 -2.06 11.97 -5.81
C PRO A 43 -1.20 11.25 -6.87
N ASP A 44 -0.40 10.27 -6.47
CA ASP A 44 0.50 9.54 -7.37
C ASP A 44 -0.28 8.41 -8.06
N ALA A 45 -0.84 8.71 -9.24
CA ALA A 45 -1.68 7.78 -10.00
C ALA A 45 -0.94 6.49 -10.41
N GLU A 46 0.39 6.55 -10.57
CA GLU A 46 1.19 5.39 -10.92
C GLU A 46 1.08 4.27 -9.88
N LEU A 47 0.95 4.61 -8.59
CA LEU A 47 0.83 3.64 -7.50
C LEU A 47 -0.46 2.80 -7.58
N ARG A 48 -1.48 3.29 -8.30
CA ARG A 48 -2.75 2.58 -8.51
C ARG A 48 -2.67 1.55 -9.64
N ALA A 49 -1.63 1.59 -10.47
CA ALA A 49 -1.49 0.75 -11.65
C ALA A 49 -0.04 0.25 -11.85
N LEU A 50 0.61 -0.20 -10.77
CA LEU A 50 1.92 -0.83 -10.82
C LEU A 50 1.85 -2.27 -11.36
N PRO A 51 2.55 -2.59 -12.47
CA PRO A 51 2.55 -3.94 -13.02
C PRO A 51 3.33 -4.91 -12.10
N GLY A 52 2.78 -6.12 -11.93
CA GLY A 52 3.45 -7.21 -11.21
C GLY A 52 3.35 -7.16 -9.68
N VAL A 53 2.50 -6.29 -9.12
CA VAL A 53 2.21 -6.23 -7.69
C VAL A 53 0.71 -6.17 -7.44
N LYS A 54 0.23 -6.78 -6.35
CA LYS A 54 -1.19 -6.66 -5.98
C LYS A 54 -1.44 -5.27 -5.39
N ILE A 55 -2.46 -4.58 -5.91
CA ILE A 55 -2.83 -3.24 -5.47
C ILE A 55 -4.19 -3.32 -4.78
N HIS A 56 -4.31 -2.67 -3.64
CA HIS A 56 -5.57 -2.52 -2.92
C HIS A 56 -5.80 -1.03 -2.64
N VAL A 57 -6.93 -0.52 -3.09
CA VAL A 57 -7.33 0.87 -2.83
C VAL A 57 -8.12 0.90 -1.53
N PHE A 58 -7.53 1.51 -0.51
CA PHE A 58 -8.19 1.75 0.76
C PHE A 58 -9.13 2.96 0.62
N PRO A 59 -10.41 2.86 1.00
CA PRO A 59 -11.38 3.93 0.81
C PRO A 59 -11.08 5.20 1.62
N GLY A 60 -10.25 5.12 2.67
CA GLY A 60 -9.87 6.26 3.50
C GLY A 60 -8.85 7.22 2.85
N THR A 61 -8.68 8.37 3.50
CA THR A 61 -7.74 9.41 3.12
C THR A 61 -6.36 9.18 3.73
N ASN A 62 -5.35 9.86 3.18
CA ASN A 62 -3.97 9.87 3.70
C ASN A 62 -3.70 10.94 4.79
N ALA A 63 -4.74 11.62 5.27
CA ALA A 63 -4.68 12.66 6.30
C ALA A 63 -4.96 12.07 7.69
#